data_AF-A0A7K4CTT8-F1
#
_entry.id   AF-A0A7K4CTT8-F1
#
_cell.length_a   1.000
_cell.length_b   1.000
_cell.length_c   1.000
_cell.angle_alpha   90.00
_cell.angle_beta   90.00
_cell.angle_gamma   90.00
#
_symmetry.space_group_name_H-M   'P 1'
#
loop_
_entity.id
_entity.type
_entity.pdbx_description
1 polymer ?
#
loop_
_entity_poly.entity_id
_entity_poly.type
_entity_poly.pdbx_seq_one_letter_code
_entity_poly.pdbx_strand_id
1 'polypeptide(L)'
;MSINLLKGFEFKKKNTFVHQLDPRTKLAITIIYAVLALSFSTIVPLAVFIATLVPMLAAGRIVKKWLTSLKGLSFIIIFIIVLNTWLTSLEFAISMCLRILLLVTSFSIFFMTVHPDELALSLLAMRVPFSFTFTLSLATRFIPTLAAEAQNIIDAQRSRGLELEKGNILVRVKNMVPILIPLIINSIKRAFSIAEALESKAFGAIKARTNYQELKMKRRDYAIIILVIAFTLGFFVLYLGNYLPGVFYFTLNLVFPHLQG
;
A
#
# COMPACT_ATOMS: atom_id res chain seq x y z
N MET A 1 -18.68 -11.99 15.14
CA MET A 1 -18.11 -11.05 14.16
C MET A 1 -17.84 -11.88 12.91
N SER A 2 -18.51 -11.58 11.79
CA SER A 2 -18.60 -12.51 10.65
C SER A 2 -17.24 -12.83 10.01
N ILE A 3 -17.08 -14.09 9.59
CA ILE A 3 -16.03 -14.72 8.76
C ILE A 3 -15.53 -13.85 7.58
N ASN A 4 -16.26 -12.80 7.22
CA ASN A 4 -15.89 -11.84 6.18
C ASN A 4 -14.60 -11.04 6.45
N LEU A 5 -14.19 -10.83 7.72
CA LEU A 5 -12.94 -10.11 8.03
C LEU A 5 -11.70 -10.95 7.66
N LEU A 6 -11.80 -12.29 7.79
CA LEU A 6 -10.74 -13.24 7.42
C LEU A 6 -10.54 -13.33 5.90
N LYS A 7 -11.61 -13.18 5.11
CA LYS A 7 -11.55 -13.16 3.63
C LYS A 7 -10.74 -11.99 3.07
N GLY A 8 -10.56 -10.91 3.84
CA GLY A 8 -9.70 -9.79 3.47
C GLY A 8 -8.21 -10.15 3.39
N PHE A 9 -7.77 -11.16 4.14
CA PHE A 9 -6.39 -11.65 4.15
C PHE A 9 -6.14 -12.76 3.12
N GLU A 10 -7.19 -13.28 2.48
CA GLU A 10 -7.08 -14.31 1.45
C GLU A 10 -6.67 -13.67 0.11
N PHE A 11 -5.37 -13.51 -0.10
CA PHE A 11 -4.85 -12.95 -1.35
C PHE A 11 -5.10 -13.89 -2.52
N LYS A 12 -6.02 -13.48 -3.42
CA LYS A 12 -6.22 -14.14 -4.71
C LYS A 12 -5.26 -13.55 -5.74
N LYS A 13 -4.20 -14.30 -6.06
CA LYS A 13 -3.25 -13.96 -7.12
C LYS A 13 -4.00 -13.85 -8.45
N LYS A 14 -4.14 -12.63 -8.99
CA LYS A 14 -4.76 -12.38 -10.30
C LYS A 14 -3.69 -12.34 -11.38
N ASN A 15 -3.95 -13.00 -12.51
CA ASN A 15 -3.07 -13.03 -13.68
C ASN A 15 -3.24 -11.76 -14.51
N THR A 16 -2.71 -10.63 -14.02
CA THR A 16 -2.69 -9.38 -14.77
C THR A 16 -1.27 -8.88 -14.99
N PHE A 17 -1.01 -8.15 -16.08
CA PHE A 17 0.31 -7.60 -16.45
C PHE A 17 1.00 -6.89 -15.28
N VAL A 18 0.26 -6.06 -14.53
CA VAL A 18 0.79 -5.35 -13.36
C VAL A 18 1.11 -6.30 -12.21
N HIS A 19 0.35 -7.39 -12.03
CA HIS A 19 0.61 -8.35 -10.95
C HIS A 19 1.88 -9.18 -11.21
N GLN A 20 2.24 -9.39 -12.48
CA GLN A 20 3.42 -10.16 -12.89
C GLN A 20 4.75 -9.39 -12.78
N LEU A 21 4.70 -8.06 -12.60
CA LEU A 21 5.91 -7.25 -12.39
C LEU A 21 6.55 -7.57 -11.04
N ASP A 22 7.88 -7.45 -10.99
CA ASP A 22 8.63 -7.67 -9.77
C ASP A 22 8.19 -6.71 -8.64
N PRO A 23 8.05 -7.21 -7.40
CA PRO A 23 7.67 -6.37 -6.26
C PRO A 23 8.59 -5.17 -6.04
N ARG A 24 9.89 -5.32 -6.33
CA ARG A 24 10.89 -4.24 -6.21
C ARG A 24 10.59 -3.09 -7.17
N THR A 25 10.19 -3.41 -8.40
CA THR A 25 9.81 -2.43 -9.41
C THR A 25 8.59 -1.64 -8.97
N LYS A 26 7.57 -2.33 -8.46
CA LYS A 26 6.36 -1.69 -7.93
C LYS A 26 6.70 -0.78 -6.74
N LEU A 27 7.52 -1.26 -5.80
CA LEU A 27 7.98 -0.48 -4.65
C LEU A 27 8.73 0.78 -5.10
N ALA A 28 9.68 0.65 -6.03
CA ALA A 28 10.44 1.78 -6.56
C ALA A 28 9.54 2.81 -7.23
N ILE A 29 8.61 2.36 -8.08
CA ILE A 29 7.60 3.23 -8.72
C ILE A 29 6.79 3.96 -7.64
N THR A 30 6.31 3.26 -6.63
CA THR A 30 5.49 3.87 -5.57
C THR A 30 6.26 4.94 -4.79
N ILE A 31 7.52 4.66 -4.44
CA ILE A 31 8.40 5.65 -3.78
C ILE A 31 8.65 6.85 -4.69
N ILE A 32 8.96 6.64 -5.97
CA ILE A 32 9.20 7.73 -6.93
C ILE A 32 7.97 8.65 -7.00
N TYR A 33 6.76 8.09 -7.20
CA TYR A 33 5.54 8.91 -7.24
C TYR A 33 5.22 9.57 -5.89
N ALA A 34 5.57 8.95 -4.76
CA ALA A 34 5.40 9.58 -3.45
C ALA A 34 6.33 10.79 -3.28
N VAL A 35 7.61 10.67 -3.68
CA VAL A 35 8.56 11.79 -3.67
C VAL A 35 8.12 12.90 -4.61
N LEU A 36 7.64 12.57 -5.81
CA LEU A 36 7.09 13.55 -6.75
C LEU A 36 5.88 14.29 -6.17
N ALA A 37 4.94 13.57 -5.55
CA ALA A 37 3.76 14.17 -4.95
C ALA A 37 4.11 15.19 -3.85
N LEU A 38 5.19 14.94 -3.11
CA LEU A 38 5.69 15.84 -2.06
C LEU A 38 6.52 17.01 -2.62
N SER A 39 7.22 16.81 -3.74
CA SER A 39 8.10 17.82 -4.33
C SER A 39 7.33 18.93 -5.05
N PHE A 40 6.18 18.61 -5.66
CA PHE A 40 5.40 19.57 -6.45
C PHE A 40 4.16 20.06 -5.69
N SER A 41 3.95 21.38 -5.67
CA SER A 41 2.74 22.03 -5.12
C SER A 41 1.81 22.59 -6.19
N THR A 42 2.23 22.60 -7.45
CA THR A 42 1.45 23.11 -8.57
C THR A 42 0.50 22.05 -9.15
N ILE A 43 -0.66 22.48 -9.64
CA ILE A 43 -1.73 21.62 -10.17
C ILE A 43 -1.26 20.81 -11.40
N VAL A 44 -0.54 21.44 -12.33
CA VAL A 44 -0.18 20.84 -13.63
C VAL A 44 0.70 19.57 -13.47
N PRO A 45 1.83 19.60 -12.74
CA PRO A 45 2.61 18.38 -12.48
C PRO A 45 1.81 17.24 -11.84
N LEU A 46 0.99 17.56 -10.83
CA LEU A 46 0.21 16.54 -10.12
C LEU A 46 -0.81 15.87 -11.06
N ALA A 47 -1.48 16.65 -11.91
CA ALA A 47 -2.43 16.13 -12.90
C ALA A 47 -1.73 15.22 -13.93
N VAL A 48 -0.56 15.61 -14.43
CA VAL A 48 0.23 14.80 -15.38
C VAL A 48 0.65 13.47 -14.74
N PHE A 49 1.14 13.47 -13.50
CA PHE A 49 1.52 12.23 -12.81
C PHE A 49 0.33 11.33 -12.54
N ILE A 50 -0.84 11.87 -12.17
CA ILE A 50 -2.06 11.07 -12.05
C ILE A 50 -2.42 10.43 -13.39
N ALA A 51 -2.37 11.21 -14.49
CA ALA A 51 -2.68 10.70 -15.82
C ALA A 51 -1.79 9.52 -16.24
N THR A 52 -0.51 9.52 -15.85
CA THR A 52 0.40 8.39 -16.11
C THR A 52 0.08 7.12 -15.29
N LEU A 53 -0.56 7.24 -14.12
CA LEU A 53 -0.96 6.10 -13.30
C LEU A 53 -2.29 5.46 -13.75
N VAL A 54 -3.16 6.21 -14.44
CA VAL A 54 -4.47 5.72 -14.91
C VAL A 54 -4.35 4.52 -15.87
N PRO A 55 -3.47 4.54 -16.89
CA PRO A 55 -3.22 3.37 -17.73
C PRO A 55 -2.72 2.16 -16.95
N MET A 56 -1.88 2.38 -15.92
CA MET A 56 -1.36 1.32 -15.07
C MET A 56 -2.47 0.70 -14.22
N LEU A 57 -3.41 1.50 -13.69
CA LEU A 57 -4.60 1.01 -12.99
C LEU A 57 -5.53 0.19 -13.89
N ALA A 58 -5.74 0.67 -15.12
CA ALA A 58 -6.57 0.01 -16.12
C ALA A 58 -5.94 -1.32 -16.54
N ALA A 59 -4.64 -1.32 -16.87
CA ALA A 59 -3.86 -2.50 -17.20
C ALA A 59 -3.88 -3.53 -16.06
N GLY A 60 -3.90 -3.09 -14.80
CA GLY A 60 -4.00 -3.95 -13.62
C GLY A 60 -5.39 -4.52 -13.34
N ARG A 61 -6.45 -4.03 -14.00
CA ARG A 61 -7.87 -4.32 -13.71
C ARG A 61 -8.24 -4.06 -12.24
N ILE A 62 -7.65 -3.02 -11.64
CA ILE A 62 -7.82 -2.68 -10.21
C ILE A 62 -8.76 -1.46 -10.02
N VAL A 63 -9.15 -0.79 -11.11
CA VAL A 63 -9.97 0.44 -11.10
C VAL A 63 -11.18 0.37 -10.17
N LYS A 64 -11.96 -0.72 -10.21
CA LYS A 64 -13.15 -0.90 -9.35
C LYS A 64 -12.81 -0.87 -7.87
N LYS A 65 -11.72 -1.53 -7.48
CA LYS A 65 -11.31 -1.57 -6.07
C LYS A 65 -10.63 -0.24 -5.65
N TRP A 66 -9.89 0.40 -6.55
CA TRP A 66 -9.32 1.74 -6.32
C TRP A 66 -10.42 2.78 -6.10
N LEU A 67 -11.52 2.72 -6.85
CA LEU A 67 -12.71 3.56 -6.61
C LEU A 67 -13.32 3.32 -5.23
N THR A 68 -13.33 2.08 -4.73
CA THR A 68 -13.74 1.79 -3.36
C THR A 68 -12.81 2.43 -2.34
N SER A 69 -11.49 2.39 -2.56
CA SER A 69 -10.50 3.08 -1.72
C SER A 69 -10.70 4.59 -1.70
N LEU A 70 -10.98 5.21 -2.86
CA LEU A 70 -11.29 6.63 -2.93
C LEU A 70 -12.61 6.99 -2.23
N LYS A 71 -13.64 6.15 -2.34
CA LYS A 71 -14.90 6.36 -1.62
C LYS A 71 -14.69 6.38 -0.11
N GLY A 72 -13.86 5.49 0.42
CA GLY A 72 -13.49 5.48 1.84
C GLY A 72 -12.79 6.78 2.30
N LEU A 73 -12.05 7.43 1.40
CA LEU A 73 -11.35 8.69 1.67
C LEU A 73 -12.13 9.95 1.27
N SER A 74 -13.36 9.80 0.73
CA SER A 74 -14.17 10.93 0.27
C SER A 74 -14.39 11.96 1.38
N PHE A 75 -14.63 11.52 2.61
CA PHE A 75 -14.77 12.41 3.77
C PHE A 75 -13.55 13.30 3.98
N ILE A 76 -12.34 12.73 3.91
CA ILE A 76 -11.08 13.47 4.05
C ILE A 76 -10.89 14.45 2.89
N ILE A 77 -11.18 14.04 1.65
CA ILE A 77 -11.05 14.90 0.48
C ILE A 77 -11.99 16.10 0.59
N ILE A 78 -13.26 15.88 0.96
CA ILE A 78 -14.24 16.96 1.15
C ILE A 78 -13.80 17.90 2.26
N PHE A 79 -13.35 17.36 3.38
CA PHE A 79 -12.86 18.15 4.51
C PHE A 79 -11.69 19.06 4.11
N ILE A 80 -10.75 18.54 3.30
CA ILE A 80 -9.60 19.31 2.81
C ILE A 80 -10.03 20.43 1.87
N ILE A 81 -10.99 20.16 0.98
CA ILE A 81 -11.53 21.19 0.09
C ILE A 81 -12.14 22.31 0.93
N VAL A 82 -13.08 21.97 1.81
CA VAL A 82 -13.83 22.96 2.62
C VAL A 82 -12.88 23.80 3.47
N LEU A 83 -11.94 23.18 4.19
CA LEU A 83 -11.01 23.93 5.03
C LEU A 83 -10.06 24.83 4.22
N ASN A 84 -9.47 24.34 3.14
CA ASN A 84 -8.50 25.11 2.38
C ASN A 84 -9.15 26.22 1.56
N THR A 85 -10.39 26.03 1.09
CA THR A 85 -11.15 27.10 0.44
C THR A 85 -11.50 28.22 1.43
N TRP A 86 -11.71 27.87 2.70
CA TRP A 86 -12.04 28.86 3.74
C TRP A 86 -10.81 29.60 4.27
N LEU A 87 -9.67 28.89 4.41
CA LEU A 87 -8.45 29.41 5.03
C LEU A 87 -7.45 30.04 4.05
N THR A 88 -7.41 29.60 2.79
CA THR A 88 -6.31 29.95 1.88
C THR A 88 -6.83 30.34 0.50
N SER A 89 -7.03 29.37 -0.39
CA SER A 89 -7.48 29.61 -1.76
C SER A 89 -7.99 28.32 -2.40
N LEU A 90 -8.85 28.46 -3.41
CA LEU A 90 -9.38 27.33 -4.17
C LEU A 90 -8.28 26.56 -4.91
N GLU A 91 -7.28 27.28 -5.46
CA GLU A 91 -6.16 26.66 -6.17
C GLU A 91 -5.33 25.76 -5.25
N PHE A 92 -5.06 26.24 -4.02
CA PHE A 92 -4.34 25.45 -3.03
C PHE A 92 -5.15 24.22 -2.61
N ALA A 93 -6.46 24.37 -2.40
CA ALA A 93 -7.36 23.26 -2.09
C ALA A 93 -7.33 22.17 -3.19
N ILE A 94 -7.39 22.56 -4.46
CA ILE A 94 -7.33 21.64 -5.60
C ILE A 94 -5.98 20.93 -5.66
N SER A 95 -4.87 21.65 -5.46
CA SER A 95 -3.53 21.08 -5.47
C SER A 95 -3.35 20.02 -4.37
N MET A 96 -3.88 20.26 -3.16
CA MET A 96 -3.81 19.32 -2.05
C MET A 96 -4.65 18.07 -2.29
N CYS A 97 -5.84 18.22 -2.88
CA CYS A 97 -6.67 17.09 -3.28
C CYS A 97 -5.99 16.21 -4.33
N LEU A 98 -5.38 16.82 -5.36
CA LEU A 98 -4.63 16.08 -6.37
C LEU A 98 -3.40 15.39 -5.77
N ARG A 99 -2.69 16.05 -4.84
CA ARG A 99 -1.56 15.44 -4.13
C ARG A 99 -1.98 14.18 -3.38
N ILE A 100 -3.07 14.26 -2.62
CA ILE A 100 -3.58 13.10 -1.87
C ILE A 100 -4.07 12.02 -2.83
N LEU A 101 -4.77 12.38 -3.90
CA LEU A 101 -5.23 11.42 -4.90
C LEU A 101 -4.04 10.69 -5.54
N LEU A 102 -2.96 11.39 -5.87
CA LEU A 102 -1.73 10.80 -6.41
C LEU A 102 -1.09 9.81 -5.43
N LEU A 103 -0.92 10.22 -4.16
CA LEU A 103 -0.38 9.36 -3.11
C LEU A 103 -1.24 8.11 -2.92
N VAL A 104 -2.54 8.29 -2.69
CA VAL A 104 -3.50 7.20 -2.48
C VAL A 104 -3.47 6.25 -3.67
N THR A 105 -3.43 6.76 -4.89
CA THR A 105 -3.41 5.93 -6.10
C THR A 105 -2.14 5.09 -6.18
N SER A 106 -0.98 5.71 -5.96
CA SER A 106 0.32 5.03 -5.99
C SER A 106 0.42 3.92 -4.93
N PHE A 107 0.05 4.22 -3.68
CA PHE A 107 0.03 3.24 -2.59
C PHE A 107 -1.03 2.15 -2.81
N SER A 108 -2.20 2.51 -3.35
CA SER A 108 -3.25 1.54 -3.66
C SER A 108 -2.78 0.53 -4.70
N ILE A 109 -2.09 0.97 -5.77
CA ILE A 109 -1.52 0.04 -6.75
C ILE A 109 -0.56 -0.94 -6.06
N PHE A 110 0.32 -0.44 -5.19
CA PHE A 110 1.28 -1.27 -4.48
C PHE A 110 0.62 -2.33 -3.57
N PHE A 111 -0.18 -1.90 -2.60
CA PHE A 111 -0.78 -2.80 -1.61
C PHE A 111 -1.74 -3.82 -2.22
N MET A 112 -2.33 -3.51 -3.37
CA MET A 112 -3.29 -4.40 -4.02
C MET A 112 -2.63 -5.40 -4.97
N THR A 113 -1.37 -5.18 -5.34
CA THR A 113 -0.65 -6.01 -6.32
C THR A 113 0.57 -6.72 -5.77
N VAL A 114 1.00 -6.40 -4.54
CA VAL A 114 2.15 -7.02 -3.87
C VAL A 114 1.67 -7.79 -2.65
N HIS A 115 1.96 -9.09 -2.62
CA HIS A 115 1.73 -9.91 -1.43
C HIS A 115 2.81 -9.64 -0.37
N PRO A 116 2.48 -9.65 0.93
CA PRO A 116 3.49 -9.45 1.98
C PRO A 116 4.67 -10.42 1.94
N ASP A 117 4.46 -11.67 1.54
CA ASP A 117 5.57 -12.64 1.36
C ASP A 117 6.48 -12.26 0.19
N GLU A 118 5.91 -11.76 -0.92
CA GLU A 118 6.69 -11.27 -2.06
C GLU A 118 7.47 -10.00 -1.68
N LEU A 119 6.90 -9.17 -0.80
CA LEU A 119 7.59 -8.02 -0.21
C LEU A 119 8.77 -8.46 0.66
N ALA A 120 8.61 -9.48 1.51
CA ALA A 120 9.69 -10.02 2.33
C ALA A 120 10.87 -10.54 1.48
N LEU A 121 10.58 -11.28 0.41
CA LEU A 121 11.59 -11.74 -0.56
C LEU A 121 12.26 -10.56 -1.28
N SER A 122 11.51 -9.50 -1.58
CA SER A 122 12.04 -8.31 -2.23
C SER A 122 13.03 -7.56 -1.33
N LEU A 123 12.72 -7.46 -0.03
CA LEU A 123 13.58 -6.86 1.00
C LEU A 123 14.86 -7.68 1.19
N LEU A 124 14.75 -9.02 1.25
CA LEU A 124 15.90 -9.92 1.37
C LEU A 124 16.91 -9.65 0.25
N ALA A 125 16.41 -9.52 -0.97
CA ALA A 125 17.27 -9.31 -2.11
C ALA A 125 17.71 -7.84 -2.31
N MET A 126 17.15 -6.89 -1.56
CA MET A 126 17.71 -5.55 -1.33
C MET A 126 18.75 -5.52 -0.20
N ARG A 127 19.21 -6.69 0.27
CA ARG A 127 20.22 -6.87 1.34
C ARG A 127 19.74 -6.45 2.75
N VAL A 128 18.43 -6.42 2.98
CA VAL A 128 17.88 -6.34 4.35
C VAL A 128 18.28 -7.61 5.12
N PRO A 129 18.63 -7.53 6.42
CA PRO A 129 19.08 -8.70 7.15
C PRO A 129 18.03 -9.81 7.16
N PHE A 130 18.48 -11.05 6.95
CA PHE A 130 17.61 -12.22 6.82
C PHE A 130 16.60 -12.34 7.97
N SER A 131 17.03 -12.08 9.21
CA SER A 131 16.17 -12.15 10.40
C SER A 131 14.91 -11.29 10.27
N PHE A 132 15.01 -10.07 9.73
CA PHE A 132 13.84 -9.21 9.53
C PHE A 132 12.90 -9.78 8.46
N THR A 133 13.45 -10.21 7.33
CA THR A 133 12.66 -10.73 6.20
C THR A 133 11.96 -12.05 6.56
N PHE A 134 12.65 -12.90 7.33
CA PHE A 134 12.12 -14.14 7.85
C PHE A 134 10.99 -13.88 8.84
N THR A 135 11.20 -13.00 9.83
CA THR A 135 10.17 -12.63 10.81
C THR A 135 8.96 -12.01 10.13
N LEU A 136 9.15 -11.15 9.11
CA LEU A 136 8.05 -10.57 8.36
C LEU A 136 7.22 -11.64 7.64
N SER A 137 7.86 -12.55 6.90
CA SER A 137 7.15 -13.63 6.18
C SER A 137 6.49 -14.63 7.14
N LEU A 138 7.10 -14.86 8.30
CA LEU A 138 6.54 -15.72 9.32
C LEU A 138 5.31 -15.07 9.98
N ALA A 139 5.38 -13.78 10.29
CA ALA A 139 4.28 -13.01 10.86
C ALA A 139 3.07 -12.96 9.92
N THR A 140 3.29 -12.67 8.63
CA THR A 140 2.21 -12.60 7.62
C THR A 140 1.48 -13.92 7.49
N ARG A 141 2.19 -15.04 7.56
CA ARG A 141 1.62 -16.39 7.58
C ARG A 141 0.82 -16.70 8.84
N PHE A 142 1.19 -16.12 9.99
CA PHE A 142 0.47 -16.36 11.25
C PHE A 142 -0.76 -15.50 11.45
N ILE A 143 -0.89 -14.36 10.77
CA ILE A 143 -2.07 -13.50 10.89
C ILE A 143 -3.38 -14.28 10.67
N PRO A 144 -3.55 -15.08 9.59
CA PRO A 144 -4.78 -15.86 9.39
C PRO A 144 -5.01 -16.87 10.51
N THR A 145 -3.96 -17.56 10.97
CA THR A 145 -4.08 -18.56 12.04
C THR A 145 -4.46 -17.93 13.38
N LEU A 146 -3.87 -16.79 13.73
CA LEU A 146 -4.18 -16.05 14.95
C LEU A 146 -5.59 -15.50 14.92
N ALA A 147 -6.05 -15.03 13.77
CA ALA A 147 -7.40 -14.51 13.62
C ALA A 147 -8.46 -15.63 13.71
N ALA A 148 -8.20 -16.82 13.16
CA ALA A 148 -9.05 -17.99 13.34
C ALA A 148 -9.08 -18.46 14.81
N GLU A 149 -7.92 -18.47 15.47
CA GLU A 149 -7.82 -18.82 16.88
C GLU A 149 -8.54 -17.82 17.80
N ALA A 150 -8.39 -16.52 17.54
CA ALA A 150 -9.14 -15.48 18.23
C ALA A 150 -10.65 -15.67 18.07
N GLN A 151 -11.11 -16.03 16.86
CA GLN A 151 -12.53 -16.30 16.61
C GLN A 151 -13.03 -17.51 17.41
N ASN A 152 -12.27 -18.60 17.46
CA ASN A 152 -12.62 -19.77 18.28
C ASN A 152 -12.71 -19.42 19.77
N ILE A 153 -11.79 -18.59 20.29
CA ILE A 153 -11.81 -18.14 21.69
C ILE A 153 -13.03 -17.24 21.94
N ILE A 154 -13.33 -16.32 21.02
CA ILE A 154 -14.54 -15.46 21.09
C ILE A 154 -15.80 -16.33 21.17
N ASP A 155 -15.92 -17.33 20.31
CA ASP A 155 -17.10 -18.18 20.25
C ASP A 155 -17.21 -19.04 21.52
N ALA A 156 -16.11 -19.59 22.04
CA ALA A 156 -16.09 -20.31 23.31
C ALA A 156 -16.49 -19.44 24.51
N GLN A 157 -16.03 -18.19 24.56
CA GLN A 157 -16.41 -17.27 25.64
C GLN A 157 -17.88 -16.83 25.52
N ARG A 158 -18.40 -16.64 24.30
CA ARG A 158 -19.82 -16.37 24.06
C ARG A 158 -20.70 -17.55 24.52
N SER A 159 -20.28 -18.79 24.28
CA SER A 159 -20.97 -19.98 24.81
C SER A 159 -20.96 -20.06 26.33
N ARG A 160 -19.97 -19.44 27.00
CA ARG A 160 -19.92 -19.29 28.48
C ARG A 160 -20.73 -18.10 28.99
N GLY A 161 -21.48 -17.42 28.13
CA GLY A 161 -22.34 -16.28 28.49
C GLY A 161 -21.64 -14.92 28.52
N LEU A 162 -20.40 -14.81 28.00
CA LEU A 162 -19.71 -13.52 27.93
C LEU A 162 -20.32 -12.62 26.85
N GLU A 163 -21.02 -11.56 27.26
CA GLU A 163 -21.58 -10.54 26.38
C GLU A 163 -20.53 -9.46 26.05
N LEU A 164 -19.86 -9.59 24.90
CA LEU A 164 -18.79 -8.67 24.48
C LEU A 164 -19.28 -7.26 24.12
N GLU A 165 -20.54 -7.12 23.71
CA GLU A 165 -21.07 -5.88 23.12
C GLU A 165 -21.85 -5.03 24.14
N LYS A 166 -22.06 -5.52 25.36
CA LYS A 166 -22.89 -4.87 26.38
C LYS A 166 -22.07 -4.03 27.36
N GLY A 167 -22.67 -2.94 27.84
CA GLY A 167 -22.08 -2.04 28.83
C GLY A 167 -21.31 -0.86 28.24
N ASN A 168 -20.69 -0.08 29.13
CA ASN A 168 -19.92 1.11 28.77
C ASN A 168 -18.56 0.73 28.14
N ILE A 169 -17.87 1.66 27.49
CA ILE A 169 -16.59 1.41 26.77
C ILE A 169 -15.57 0.69 27.66
N LEU A 170 -15.46 1.08 28.93
CA LEU A 170 -14.56 0.43 29.91
C LEU A 170 -14.92 -1.04 30.18
N VAL A 171 -16.23 -1.35 30.26
CA VAL A 171 -16.71 -2.72 30.46
C VAL A 171 -16.40 -3.57 29.22
N ARG A 172 -16.59 -3.02 28.02
CA ARG A 172 -16.25 -3.70 26.77
C ARG A 172 -14.76 -4.03 26.69
N VAL A 173 -13.88 -3.10 27.08
CA VAL A 173 -12.43 -3.34 27.14
C VAL A 173 -12.10 -4.46 28.14
N LYS A 174 -12.69 -4.43 29.34
CA LYS A 174 -12.51 -5.49 30.34
C LYS A 174 -12.99 -6.85 29.81
N ASN A 175 -14.08 -6.86 29.05
CA ASN A 175 -14.62 -8.07 28.42
C ASN A 175 -13.72 -8.65 27.31
N MET A 176 -12.69 -7.92 26.84
CA MET A 176 -11.69 -8.47 25.90
C MET A 176 -10.58 -9.25 26.60
N VAL A 177 -10.34 -9.03 27.90
CA VAL A 177 -9.27 -9.70 28.66
C VAL A 177 -9.37 -11.24 28.62
N PRO A 178 -10.56 -11.86 28.78
CA PRO A 178 -10.73 -13.32 28.67
C PRO A 178 -10.44 -13.90 27.28
N ILE A 179 -10.33 -13.06 26.25
CA ILE A 179 -9.95 -13.45 24.88
C ILE A 179 -8.44 -13.27 24.68
N LEU A 180 -7.90 -12.13 25.13
CA LEU A 180 -6.50 -11.77 24.95
C LEU A 180 -5.54 -12.70 25.70
N ILE A 181 -5.84 -13.05 26.95
CA ILE A 181 -4.95 -13.90 27.77
C ILE A 181 -4.74 -15.28 27.11
N PRO A 182 -5.80 -16.05 26.76
CA PRO A 182 -5.61 -17.34 26.08
C PRO A 182 -4.89 -17.21 24.73
N LEU A 183 -5.22 -16.17 23.96
CA LEU A 183 -4.61 -15.94 22.64
C LEU A 183 -3.10 -15.69 22.76
N ILE A 184 -2.65 -14.90 23.75
CA ILE A 184 -1.24 -14.65 24.00
C ILE A 184 -0.53 -15.94 24.45
N ILE A 185 -1.11 -16.69 25.39
CA ILE A 185 -0.54 -17.96 25.87
C ILE A 185 -0.35 -18.93 24.71
N ASN A 186 -1.35 -19.09 23.85
CA ASN A 186 -1.27 -19.99 22.71
C ASN A 186 -0.28 -19.50 21.65
N SER A 187 -0.17 -18.18 21.46
CA SER A 187 0.82 -17.58 20.55
C SER A 187 2.26 -17.85 21.04
N ILE A 188 2.51 -17.76 22.34
CA ILE A 188 3.81 -18.08 22.96
C ILE A 188 4.14 -19.57 22.79
N LYS A 189 3.20 -20.46 23.12
CA LYS A 189 3.39 -21.91 22.93
C LYS A 189 3.70 -22.24 21.47
N ARG A 190 2.97 -21.64 20.54
CA ARG A 190 3.19 -21.79 19.11
C ARG A 190 4.59 -21.34 18.70
N ALA A 191 5.06 -20.19 19.21
CA ALA A 191 6.40 -19.69 18.94
C ALA A 191 7.49 -20.70 19.35
N PHE A 192 7.37 -21.31 20.54
CA PHE A 192 8.27 -22.38 20.98
C PHE A 192 8.21 -23.60 20.07
N SER A 193 7.02 -24.10 19.73
CA SER A 193 6.88 -25.24 18.83
C SER A 193 7.47 -24.98 17.43
N ILE A 194 7.39 -23.75 16.92
CA ILE A 194 8.01 -23.36 15.66
C ILE A 194 9.54 -23.33 15.80
N ALA A 195 10.06 -22.78 16.90
CA ALA A 195 11.49 -22.74 17.15
C ALA A 195 12.09 -24.15 17.22
N GLU A 196 11.47 -25.05 18.01
CA GLU A 196 11.87 -26.47 18.11
C GLU A 196 11.82 -27.18 16.75
N ALA A 197 10.77 -26.94 15.96
CA ALA A 197 10.64 -27.51 14.62
C ALA A 197 11.69 -26.96 13.62
N LEU A 198 12.10 -25.69 13.76
CA LEU A 198 13.15 -25.08 12.96
C LEU A 198 14.52 -25.63 13.34
N GLU A 199 14.82 -25.76 14.63
CA GLU A 199 16.05 -26.37 15.15
C GLU A 199 16.20 -27.82 14.70
N SER A 200 15.10 -28.59 14.76
CA SER A 200 15.05 -29.97 14.25
C SER A 200 15.35 -30.08 12.75
N LYS A 201 15.16 -28.98 11.99
CA LYS A 201 15.50 -28.86 10.57
C LYS A 201 16.87 -28.18 10.33
N ALA A 202 17.70 -28.09 11.37
CA ALA A 202 19.01 -27.43 11.35
C ALA A 202 18.94 -25.96 10.87
N PHE A 203 17.87 -25.24 11.20
CA PHE A 203 17.72 -23.84 10.84
C PHE A 203 18.84 -23.00 11.47
N GLY A 204 19.62 -22.31 10.64
CA GLY A 204 20.75 -21.50 11.10
C GLY A 204 22.10 -22.22 11.11
N ALA A 205 22.16 -23.52 10.77
CA ALA A 205 23.42 -24.25 10.69
C ALA A 205 24.37 -23.74 9.58
N ILE A 206 23.82 -23.22 8.48
CA ILE A 206 24.58 -22.70 7.33
C ILE A 206 24.38 -21.20 7.20
N LYS A 207 25.48 -20.44 7.09
CA LYS A 207 25.46 -18.97 6.87
C LYS A 207 24.95 -18.60 5.47
N ALA A 208 25.35 -19.34 4.45
CA ALA A 208 24.89 -19.16 3.07
C ALA A 208 23.56 -19.90 2.86
N ARG A 209 22.45 -19.15 2.91
CA ARG A 209 21.10 -19.71 2.71
C ARG A 209 20.73 -19.73 1.23
N THR A 210 20.11 -20.82 0.79
CA THR A 210 19.48 -20.94 -0.54
C THR A 210 18.00 -20.60 -0.44
N ASN A 211 17.47 -19.79 -1.35
CA ASN A 211 16.05 -19.45 -1.40
C ASN A 211 15.33 -20.36 -2.40
N TYR A 212 14.24 -21.00 -1.98
CA TYR A 212 13.43 -21.84 -2.88
C TYR A 212 12.70 -21.01 -3.96
N GLN A 213 12.29 -19.79 -3.63
CA GLN A 213 11.74 -18.83 -4.58
C GLN A 213 12.73 -17.67 -4.77
N GLU A 214 13.24 -17.54 -5.99
CA GLU A 214 14.07 -16.41 -6.39
C GLU A 214 13.25 -15.41 -7.21
N LEU A 215 13.19 -14.16 -6.73
CA LEU A 215 12.67 -13.05 -7.51
C LEU A 215 13.73 -12.63 -8.55
N LYS A 216 13.47 -12.93 -9.81
CA LYS A 216 14.35 -12.58 -10.94
C LYS A 216 13.75 -11.41 -11.71
N MET A 217 14.39 -10.24 -11.56
CA MET A 217 14.05 -9.05 -12.34
C MET A 217 14.23 -9.33 -13.83
N LYS A 218 13.13 -9.24 -14.59
CA LYS A 218 13.17 -9.42 -16.04
C LYS A 218 13.61 -8.12 -16.70
N ARG A 219 14.08 -8.20 -17.97
CA ARG A 219 14.44 -7.01 -18.76
C ARG A 219 13.32 -5.96 -18.83
N ARG A 220 12.06 -6.43 -18.80
CA ARG A 220 10.86 -5.58 -18.76
C ARG A 220 10.78 -4.72 -17.50
N ASP A 221 11.18 -5.26 -16.35
CA ASP A 221 11.17 -4.54 -15.08
C ASP A 221 12.17 -3.40 -15.08
N TYR A 222 13.39 -3.65 -15.56
CA TYR A 222 14.40 -2.61 -15.73
C TYR A 222 13.97 -1.53 -16.73
N ALA A 223 13.38 -1.92 -17.86
CA ALA A 223 12.89 -0.97 -18.86
C ALA A 223 11.82 -0.04 -18.28
N ILE A 224 10.90 -0.55 -17.46
CA ILE A 224 9.86 0.26 -16.82
C ILE A 224 10.47 1.22 -15.80
N ILE A 225 11.40 0.77 -14.96
CA ILE A 225 12.07 1.65 -13.98
C ILE A 225 12.80 2.78 -14.69
N ILE A 226 13.59 2.45 -15.72
CA ILE A 226 14.35 3.44 -16.49
C ILE A 226 13.42 4.44 -17.16
N LEU A 227 12.32 3.97 -17.76
CA LEU A 227 11.34 4.85 -18.41
C LEU A 227 10.69 5.79 -17.39
N VAL A 228 10.29 5.28 -16.23
CA VAL A 228 9.72 6.11 -15.16
C VAL A 228 10.74 7.15 -14.70
N ILE A 229 11.98 6.75 -14.41
CA ILE A 229 13.04 7.67 -13.99
C ILE A 229 13.31 8.73 -15.07
N ALA A 230 13.47 8.33 -16.33
CA ALA A 230 13.69 9.24 -17.44
C ALA A 230 12.53 10.23 -17.61
N PHE A 231 11.29 9.77 -17.49
CA PHE A 231 10.11 10.63 -17.51
C PHE A 231 10.11 11.62 -16.33
N THR A 232 10.42 11.16 -15.11
CA THR A 232 10.49 12.04 -13.94
C THR A 232 11.60 13.09 -14.05
N LEU A 233 12.79 12.71 -14.52
CA LEU A 233 13.92 13.61 -14.70
C LEU A 233 13.66 14.61 -15.83
N GLY A 234 13.13 14.14 -16.96
CA GLY A 234 12.74 15.01 -18.08
C GLY A 234 11.72 16.05 -17.65
N PHE A 235 10.69 15.62 -16.89
CA PHE A 235 9.69 16.53 -16.35
C PHE A 235 10.30 17.54 -15.35
N PHE A 236 11.18 17.08 -14.45
CA PHE A 236 11.85 17.95 -13.47
C PHE A 236 12.75 19.00 -14.13
N VAL A 237 13.50 18.62 -15.16
CA VAL A 237 14.34 19.54 -15.95
C VAL A 237 13.49 20.57 -16.69
N LEU A 238 12.38 20.15 -17.32
CA LEU A 238 11.45 21.08 -18.00
C LEU A 238 10.78 22.05 -17.03
N TYR A 239 10.52 21.60 -15.81
CA TYR A 239 9.99 22.44 -14.73
C TYR A 239 11.01 23.48 -14.24
N LEU A 240 12.25 23.06 -13.97
CA LEU A 240 13.32 23.97 -13.56
C LEU A 240 13.75 24.94 -14.67
N GLY A 241 13.71 24.50 -15.92
CA GLY A 241 14.01 25.33 -17.09
C GLY A 241 12.95 26.38 -17.41
N ASN A 242 11.89 26.49 -16.60
CA ASN A 242 10.77 27.44 -16.77
C ASN A 242 10.04 27.33 -18.13
N TYR A 243 10.20 26.21 -18.85
CA TYR A 243 9.53 25.95 -20.12
C TYR A 243 8.05 25.59 -19.94
N LEU A 244 7.66 25.04 -18.78
CA LEU A 244 6.28 24.63 -18.52
C LEU A 244 5.27 25.78 -18.39
N PRO A 245 5.53 26.91 -17.69
CA PRO A 245 4.64 28.06 -17.77
C PRO A 245 4.57 28.63 -19.20
N GLY A 246 5.70 28.68 -19.93
CA GLY A 246 5.74 29.20 -21.30
C GLY A 246 4.93 28.38 -22.31
N VAL A 247 5.01 27.05 -22.26
CA VAL A 247 4.21 26.16 -23.12
C VAL A 247 2.73 26.21 -22.75
N PHE A 248 2.38 26.35 -21.47
CA PHE A 248 0.98 26.48 -21.05
C PHE A 248 0.38 27.81 -21.52
N TYR A 249 1.06 28.95 -21.32
CA TYR A 249 0.63 30.24 -21.89
C TYR A 249 0.50 30.18 -23.41
N PHE A 250 1.45 29.54 -24.11
CA PHE A 250 1.39 29.37 -25.57
C PHE A 250 0.20 28.50 -26.02
N THR A 251 -0.06 27.37 -25.36
CA THR A 251 -1.21 26.50 -25.67
C THR A 251 -2.56 27.13 -25.31
N LEU A 252 -2.63 27.90 -24.22
CA LEU A 252 -3.85 28.61 -23.84
C LEU A 252 -4.18 29.73 -24.84
N ASN A 253 -3.15 30.41 -25.35
CA ASN A 253 -3.27 31.45 -26.39
C ASN A 253 -3.69 30.87 -27.76
N LEU A 254 -3.36 29.60 -28.03
CA LEU A 254 -3.74 28.89 -29.26
C LEU A 254 -5.17 28.32 -29.21
N VAL A 255 -5.70 28.02 -28.02
CA VAL A 255 -7.02 27.38 -27.84
C VAL A 255 -8.13 28.38 -27.49
N PHE A 256 -7.81 29.51 -26.83
CA PHE A 256 -8.80 30.53 -26.47
C PHE A 256 -8.33 31.96 -26.80
N PRO A 257 -8.37 32.38 -28.08
CA PRO A 257 -7.94 33.72 -28.48
C PRO A 257 -8.91 34.85 -28.06
N HIS A 258 -10.12 34.53 -27.57
CA HIS A 258 -11.19 35.52 -27.34
C HIS A 258 -11.32 36.05 -25.90
N LEU A 259 -10.40 35.70 -24.98
CA LEU A 259 -10.46 36.15 -23.58
C LEU A 259 -9.61 37.40 -23.27
N GLN A 260 -9.18 38.15 -24.29
CA GLN A 260 -8.44 39.42 -24.12
C GLN A 260 -9.05 40.57 -24.93
N GLY A 261 -10.38 40.69 -24.94
CA GLY A 261 -11.10 41.88 -25.38
C GLY A 261 -11.83 42.51 -24.20
#